data_AF-A0A5N4AJ02-F1
#
_entry.id   AF-A0A5N4AJ02-F1
#
_cell.length_a   1.000
_cell.length_b   1.000
_cell.length_c   1.000
_cell.angle_alpha   90.00
_cell.angle_beta   90.00
_cell.angle_gamma   90.00
#
_symmetry.space_group_name_H-M   'P 1'
#
loop_
_entity.id
_entity.type
_entity.pdbx_description
1 polymer ?
#
loop_
_entity_poly.entity_id
_entity_poly.type
_entity_poly.pdbx_seq_one_letter_code
_entity_poly.pdbx_strand_id
1 'polypeptide(L)'
;MATENLILGVDYFKTGSGISKIVEEVANFFAIVCVAVGGASPTGDAFLVCAFFAFISSAALLILYVTQLAARFDIPWYKVEFGLCILWIVFYIIVSSLTLIIWTPAYTAGAIFGFFAVFTYGADAFLKVKATYFT
;
A
#
# COMPACT_ATOMS: atom_id res chain seq x y z
N MET A 1 11.95 28.22 1.95
CA MET A 1 10.98 27.48 2.77
C MET A 1 9.65 27.56 2.05
N ALA A 2 9.53 26.81 0.94
CA ALA A 2 8.36 26.84 0.09
C ALA A 2 7.37 25.84 0.66
N THR A 3 6.20 26.32 1.07
CA THR A 3 5.02 25.50 1.31
C THR A 3 4.69 24.79 0.01
N GLU A 4 5.12 23.54 -0.10
CA GLU A 4 4.64 22.63 -1.13
C GLU A 4 3.13 22.59 -0.99
N ASN A 5 2.42 23.07 -2.02
CA ASN A 5 0.97 23.07 -2.06
C ASN A 5 0.50 21.62 -2.08
N LEU A 6 0.38 21.00 -0.91
CA LEU A 6 -0.32 19.74 -0.73
C LEU A 6 -1.72 19.95 -1.33
N ILE A 7 -1.98 19.33 -2.47
CA ILE A 7 -3.30 19.36 -3.09
C ILE A 7 -4.19 18.49 -2.19
N LEU A 8 -4.91 19.15 -1.29
CA LEU A 8 -5.74 18.52 -0.27
C LEU A 8 -7.20 18.50 -0.71
N GLY A 9 -7.97 17.52 -0.25
CA GLY A 9 -9.38 17.36 -0.62
C GLY A 9 -9.59 16.45 -1.82
N VAL A 10 -10.75 16.57 -2.50
CA VAL A 10 -11.13 15.67 -3.61
C VAL A 10 -10.13 15.71 -4.78
N ASP A 11 -9.44 16.84 -4.95
CA ASP A 11 -8.40 16.98 -5.98
C ASP A 11 -7.15 16.13 -5.70
N TYR A 12 -6.95 15.64 -4.47
CA TYR A 12 -5.88 14.68 -4.15
C TYR A 12 -5.99 13.40 -5.00
N PHE A 13 -7.21 12.95 -5.33
CA PHE A 13 -7.43 11.77 -6.17
C PHE A 13 -6.90 11.94 -7.60
N LYS A 14 -6.70 13.18 -8.06
CA LYS A 14 -6.15 13.47 -9.40
C LYS A 14 -4.62 13.53 -9.41
N THR A 15 -3.98 13.51 -8.24
CA THR A 15 -2.53 13.53 -8.12
C THR A 15 -1.95 12.14 -8.38
N GLY A 16 -0.69 12.08 -8.83
CA GLY A 16 0.00 10.80 -9.03
C GLY A 16 0.05 9.95 -7.75
N SER A 17 0.26 10.57 -6.59
CA SER A 17 0.24 9.88 -5.29
C SER A 17 -1.15 9.37 -4.92
N GLY A 18 -2.20 10.15 -5.16
CA GLY A 18 -3.58 9.72 -4.91
C GLY A 18 -4.00 8.53 -5.78
N ILE A 19 -3.60 8.53 -7.07
CA ILE A 19 -3.86 7.40 -7.97
C ILE A 19 -3.12 6.16 -7.49
N SER A 20 -1.83 6.27 -7.15
CA SER A 20 -1.05 5.13 -6.63
C SER A 20 -1.72 4.50 -5.41
N LYS A 21 -2.22 5.30 -4.47
CA LYS A 21 -2.97 4.80 -3.31
C LYS A 21 -4.22 4.02 -3.69
N ILE A 22 -5.02 4.51 -4.63
CA ILE A 22 -6.21 3.77 -5.09
C ILE A 22 -5.80 2.41 -5.66
N VAL A 23 -4.72 2.37 -6.45
CA VAL A 23 -4.22 1.12 -7.04
C VAL A 23 -3.72 0.17 -5.96
N GLU A 24 -3.02 0.66 -4.93
CA GLU A 24 -2.62 -0.13 -3.75
C GLU A 24 -3.84 -0.71 -3.02
N GLU A 25 -4.86 0.09 -2.73
CA GLU A 25 -6.09 -0.36 -2.06
C GLU A 25 -6.79 -1.48 -2.84
N VAL A 26 -6.91 -1.32 -4.17
CA VAL A 26 -7.52 -2.32 -5.05
C VAL A 26 -6.69 -3.60 -5.07
N ALA A 27 -5.36 -3.50 -5.16
CA ALA A 27 -4.47 -4.65 -5.13
C ALA A 27 -4.58 -5.41 -3.80
N ASN A 28 -4.57 -4.70 -2.69
CA ASN A 28 -4.70 -5.27 -1.34
C ASN A 28 -6.06 -5.94 -1.14
N PHE A 29 -7.14 -5.33 -1.63
CA PHE A 29 -8.48 -5.91 -1.55
C PHE A 29 -8.56 -7.25 -2.29
N PHE A 30 -8.07 -7.34 -3.53
CA PHE A 30 -8.04 -8.60 -4.27
C PHE A 30 -7.13 -9.64 -3.60
N ALA A 31 -5.96 -9.23 -3.10
CA ALA A 31 -5.06 -10.11 -2.36
C ALA A 31 -5.74 -10.72 -1.12
N ILE A 32 -6.46 -9.92 -0.33
CA ILE A 32 -7.23 -10.38 0.83
C ILE A 32 -8.32 -11.36 0.40
N VAL A 33 -9.15 -11.00 -0.59
CA VAL A 33 -10.26 -11.85 -1.04
C VAL A 33 -9.77 -13.20 -1.54
N CYS A 34 -8.71 -13.24 -2.35
CA CYS A 34 -8.16 -14.47 -2.89
C CYS A 34 -7.61 -15.42 -1.80
N VAL A 35 -6.92 -14.90 -0.78
CA VAL A 35 -6.38 -15.73 0.29
C VAL A 35 -7.47 -16.13 1.30
N ALA A 36 -8.44 -15.25 1.59
CA ALA A 36 -9.53 -15.53 2.52
C ALA A 36 -10.43 -16.70 2.07
N VAL A 37 -10.65 -16.84 0.76
CA VAL A 37 -11.41 -17.99 0.22
C VAL A 37 -10.59 -19.29 0.18
N GLY A 38 -9.27 -19.21 0.37
CA GLY A 38 -8.36 -20.36 0.32
C GLY A 38 -8.42 -21.29 1.53
N GLY A 39 -9.12 -20.89 2.61
CA GLY A 39 -9.21 -21.64 3.86
C GLY A 39 -8.14 -21.24 4.88
N ALA A 40 -8.13 -21.93 6.02
CA ALA A 40 -7.20 -21.67 7.12
C ALA A 40 -5.84 -22.33 6.87
N SER A 41 -4.77 -21.53 6.91
CA SER A 41 -3.39 -21.99 6.82
C SER A 41 -2.50 -20.98 7.52
N PRO A 42 -1.50 -21.39 8.34
CA PRO A 42 -0.61 -20.45 9.03
C PRO A 42 0.06 -19.43 8.09
N THR A 43 0.43 -19.86 6.88
CA THR A 43 1.05 -19.00 5.86
C THR A 43 0.04 -18.12 5.13
N GLY A 44 -1.21 -18.58 4.97
CA GLY A 44 -2.32 -17.77 4.47
C GLY A 44 -2.75 -16.71 5.49
N ASP A 45 -2.82 -17.08 6.76
CA ASP A 45 -3.20 -16.19 7.86
C ASP A 45 -2.15 -15.10 8.06
N ALA A 46 -0.85 -15.43 7.96
CA ALA A 46 0.23 -14.45 7.98
C ALA A 46 0.13 -13.46 6.80
N PHE A 47 -0.22 -13.95 5.60
CA PHE A 47 -0.48 -13.09 4.45
C PHE A 47 -1.68 -12.18 4.67
N LEU A 48 -2.79 -12.71 5.20
CA LEU A 48 -3.99 -11.93 5.50
C LEU A 48 -3.69 -10.83 6.51
N VAL A 49 -2.97 -11.12 7.59
CA VAL A 49 -2.55 -10.11 8.57
C VAL A 49 -1.76 -9.00 7.89
N CYS A 50 -0.73 -9.36 7.11
CA CYS A 50 0.05 -8.40 6.34
C CYS A 50 -0.84 -7.54 5.43
N ALA A 51 -1.71 -8.17 4.63
CA ALA A 51 -2.53 -7.47 3.66
C ALA A 51 -3.60 -6.58 4.29
N PHE A 52 -4.19 -7.01 5.41
CA PHE A 52 -5.13 -6.20 6.17
C PHE A 52 -4.48 -4.96 6.79
N PHE A 53 -3.28 -5.10 7.37
CA PHE A 53 -2.57 -3.93 7.90
C PHE A 53 -2.10 -3.00 6.78
N ALA A 54 -1.65 -3.54 5.64
CA ALA A 54 -1.33 -2.74 4.46
C ALA A 54 -2.54 -1.93 3.98
N PHE A 55 -3.70 -2.59 3.81
CA PHE A 55 -4.97 -1.97 3.44
C PHE A 55 -5.39 -0.86 4.43
N ILE A 56 -5.45 -1.16 5.73
CA ILE A 56 -5.88 -0.16 6.72
C ILE A 56 -4.89 1.01 6.79
N SER A 57 -3.58 0.75 6.69
CA SER A 57 -2.57 1.81 6.75
C SER A 57 -2.60 2.74 5.53
N SER A 58 -2.73 2.18 4.32
CA SER A 58 -2.87 2.96 3.08
C SER A 58 -4.19 3.75 3.08
N ALA A 59 -5.29 3.15 3.52
CA ALA A 59 -6.60 3.80 3.64
C ALA A 59 -6.60 4.93 4.68
N ALA A 60 -5.96 4.72 5.85
CA ALA A 60 -5.85 5.75 6.87
C ALA A 60 -5.09 6.98 6.35
N LEU A 61 -3.98 6.76 5.64
CA LEU A 61 -3.23 7.85 5.00
C LEU A 61 -4.06 8.56 3.92
N LEU A 62 -4.80 7.82 3.10
CA LEU A 62 -5.71 8.39 2.10
C LEU A 62 -6.74 9.31 2.76
N ILE A 63 -7.38 8.86 3.84
CA ILE A 63 -8.34 9.66 4.60
C ILE A 63 -7.68 10.90 5.20
N LEU A 64 -6.46 10.79 5.76
CA LEU A 64 -5.74 11.94 6.32
C LEU A 64 -5.45 13.03 5.28
N TYR A 65 -5.11 12.64 4.04
CA TYR A 65 -4.88 13.60 2.94
C TYR A 65 -6.19 14.20 2.40
N VAL A 66 -7.25 13.41 2.25
CA VAL A 66 -8.55 13.90 1.76
C VAL A 66 -9.22 14.84 2.78
N THR A 67 -9.16 14.51 4.06
CA THR A 67 -9.77 15.31 5.15
C THR A 67 -8.93 16.54 5.54
N GLN A 68 -7.80 16.77 4.88
CA GLN A 68 -6.84 17.83 5.20
C GLN A 68 -6.26 17.75 6.62
N LEU A 69 -6.52 16.67 7.37
CA LEU A 69 -6.06 16.52 8.75
C LEU A 69 -4.54 16.40 8.82
N ALA A 70 -3.91 15.89 7.76
CA ALA A 70 -2.46 15.86 7.62
C ALA A 70 -1.82 17.25 7.77
N ALA A 71 -2.46 18.32 7.26
CA ALA A 71 -1.96 19.69 7.35
C ALA A 71 -2.05 20.29 8.76
N ARG A 72 -2.79 19.65 9.68
CA ARG A 72 -2.94 20.10 11.06
C ARG A 72 -1.75 19.71 11.96
N PHE A 73 -0.93 18.76 11.52
CA PHE A 73 0.21 18.25 12.26
C PHE A 73 1.51 18.55 11.51
N ASP A 74 2.51 19.08 12.21
CA ASP A 74 3.85 19.40 11.66
C ASP A 74 4.73 18.14 11.53
N ILE A 75 4.13 17.06 11.03
CA ILE A 75 4.79 15.77 10.80
C ILE A 75 5.15 15.69 9.31
N PRO A 76 6.37 15.25 8.95
CA PRO A 76 6.71 15.00 7.56
C PRO A 76 6.02 13.74 7.04
N TRP A 77 4.70 13.82 6.81
CA TRP A 77 3.84 12.70 6.41
C TRP A 77 4.36 11.94 5.20
N TYR A 78 4.90 12.66 4.24
CA TYR A 78 5.55 12.08 3.07
C TYR A 78 6.66 11.07 3.43
N LYS A 79 7.49 11.35 4.46
CA LYS A 79 8.57 10.43 4.88
C LYS A 79 8.01 9.20 5.58
N VAL A 80 6.98 9.39 6.40
CA VAL A 80 6.26 8.28 7.06
C VAL A 80 5.68 7.36 6.01
N GLU A 81 5.06 7.94 4.99
CA GLU A 81 4.45 7.21 3.88
C GLU A 81 5.47 6.43 3.06
N PHE A 82 6.62 7.03 2.75
CA PHE A 82 7.72 6.33 2.08
C PHE A 82 8.23 5.14 2.91
N GLY A 83 8.38 5.32 4.23
CA GLY A 83 8.74 4.24 5.14
C GLY A 83 7.71 3.10 5.14
N LEU A 84 6.42 3.43 5.11
CA LEU A 84 5.34 2.45 5.00
C LEU A 84 5.37 1.70 3.67
N CYS A 85 5.59 2.37 2.53
CA CYS A 85 5.72 1.70 1.24
C CYS A 85 6.86 0.68 1.26
N ILE A 86 8.05 1.03 1.77
CA ILE A 86 9.18 0.09 1.89
C ILE A 86 8.84 -1.07 2.81
N LEU A 87 8.22 -0.79 3.96
CA LEU A 87 7.83 -1.80 4.93
C LEU A 87 6.89 -2.84 4.29
N TRP A 88 5.87 -2.37 3.56
CA TRP A 88 4.91 -3.25 2.90
C TRP A 88 5.53 -4.02 1.74
N ILE A 89 6.44 -3.42 0.96
CA ILE A 89 7.20 -4.14 -0.07
C ILE A 89 7.91 -5.36 0.52
N VAL A 90 8.64 -5.17 1.63
CA VAL A 90 9.41 -6.25 2.27
C VAL A 90 8.47 -7.35 2.77
N PHE A 91 7.40 -6.97 3.48
CA PHE A 91 6.45 -7.96 3.99
C PHE A 91 5.73 -8.70 2.86
N TYR A 92 5.23 -8.01 1.83
CA TYR A 92 4.55 -8.65 0.70
C TYR A 92 5.46 -9.61 -0.06
N ILE A 93 6.75 -9.31 -0.24
CA ILE A 93 7.71 -10.27 -0.84
C ILE A 93 7.77 -11.55 -0.01
N ILE A 94 7.90 -11.43 1.31
CA ILE A 94 8.02 -12.57 2.23
C ILE A 94 6.72 -13.38 2.23
N VAL A 95 5.59 -12.75 2.55
CA VAL A 95 4.33 -13.47 2.70
C VAL A 95 3.84 -14.04 1.38
N SER A 96 3.95 -13.31 0.25
CA SER A 96 3.54 -13.84 -1.06
C SER A 96 4.36 -15.07 -1.45
N SER A 97 5.67 -15.06 -1.16
CA SER A 97 6.54 -16.22 -1.40
C SER A 97 6.13 -17.43 -0.54
N LEU A 98 5.79 -17.20 0.73
CA LEU A 98 5.33 -18.26 1.65
C LEU A 98 3.97 -18.84 1.23
N THR A 99 3.04 -18.00 0.82
CA THR A 99 1.69 -18.42 0.40
C THR A 99 1.73 -19.20 -0.92
N LEU A 100 2.68 -18.90 -1.81
CA LEU A 100 2.86 -19.61 -3.08
C LEU A 100 3.26 -21.10 -2.89
N ILE A 101 3.91 -21.45 -1.76
CA ILE A 101 4.34 -22.83 -1.45
C ILE A 101 3.15 -23.78 -1.24
N ILE A 102 1.94 -23.27 -0.97
CA ILE A 102 0.76 -24.10 -0.71
C ILE A 102 0.19 -24.69 -2.02
N TRP A 103 0.53 -24.12 -3.19
CA TRP A 103 0.14 -24.60 -4.52
C TRP A 103 -1.36 -24.81 -4.75
N THR A 104 -2.24 -24.07 -4.06
CA THR A 104 -3.68 -24.06 -4.38
C THR A 104 -4.03 -22.86 -5.25
N PRO A 105 -5.05 -22.95 -6.11
CA PRO A 105 -5.44 -21.85 -6.99
C PRO A 105 -5.72 -20.54 -6.25
N ALA A 106 -6.36 -20.61 -5.08
CA ALA A 106 -6.68 -19.45 -4.24
C ALA A 106 -5.41 -18.77 -3.69
N TYR A 107 -4.49 -19.54 -3.11
CA TYR A 107 -3.24 -19.02 -2.56
C TYR A 107 -2.27 -18.54 -3.65
N THR A 108 -2.22 -19.20 -4.80
CA THR A 108 -1.45 -18.75 -5.96
C THR A 108 -1.99 -17.42 -6.50
N ALA A 109 -3.31 -17.27 -6.65
CA ALA A 109 -3.91 -16.00 -7.06
C ALA A 109 -3.61 -14.89 -6.04
N GLY A 110 -3.75 -15.18 -4.74
CA GLY A 110 -3.42 -14.24 -3.66
C GLY A 110 -1.95 -13.81 -3.70
N ALA A 111 -1.02 -14.74 -3.90
CA ALA A 111 0.40 -14.44 -4.03
C ALA A 111 0.70 -13.56 -5.26
N ILE A 112 0.04 -13.79 -6.40
CA ILE A 112 0.19 -12.93 -7.59
C ILE A 112 -0.25 -11.50 -7.29
N PHE A 113 -1.39 -11.31 -6.63
CA PHE A 113 -1.84 -9.98 -6.21
C PHE A 113 -0.93 -9.36 -5.15
N GLY A 114 -0.36 -10.16 -4.25
CA GLY A 114 0.65 -9.70 -3.30
C GLY A 114 1.94 -9.21 -3.99
N PHE A 115 2.42 -9.90 -5.02
CA PHE A 115 3.52 -9.41 -5.84
C PHE A 115 3.13 -8.18 -6.67
N PHE A 116 1.89 -8.09 -7.15
CA PHE A 116 1.40 -6.89 -7.80
C PHE A 116 1.43 -5.69 -6.84
N ALA A 117 1.03 -5.89 -5.57
CA ALA A 117 1.12 -4.86 -4.53
C ALA A 117 2.57 -4.38 -4.32
N VAL A 118 3.57 -5.27 -4.40
CA VAL A 118 4.99 -4.87 -4.34
C VAL A 118 5.33 -3.84 -5.42
N PHE A 119 4.86 -4.04 -6.65
CA PHE A 119 5.09 -3.09 -7.74
C PHE A 119 4.35 -1.76 -7.52
N THR A 120 3.13 -1.80 -6.99
CA THR A 120 2.35 -0.57 -6.74
C THR A 120 2.98 0.27 -5.63
N TYR A 121 3.35 -0.35 -4.52
CA TYR A 121 4.07 0.31 -3.42
C TYR A 121 5.46 0.80 -3.87
N GLY A 122 6.14 0.05 -4.75
CA GLY A 122 7.42 0.45 -5.33
C GLY A 122 7.30 1.67 -6.24
N ALA A 123 6.26 1.72 -7.08
CA ALA A 123 5.99 2.88 -7.92
C ALA A 123 5.65 4.12 -7.09
N ASP A 124 4.87 3.97 -6.02
CA ASP A 124 4.54 5.07 -5.12
C ASP A 124 5.78 5.58 -4.37
N ALA A 125 6.63 4.67 -3.87
CA ALA A 125 7.90 5.01 -3.26
C ALA A 125 8.84 5.76 -4.24
N PHE A 126 8.86 5.37 -5.52
CA PHE A 126 9.65 6.07 -6.54
C PHE A 126 9.14 7.47 -6.85
N LEU A 127 7.83 7.62 -7.06
CA LEU A 127 7.20 8.94 -7.27
C LEU A 127 7.50 9.88 -6.12
N LYS A 128 7.49 9.33 -4.90
CA LYS A 128 7.89 10.05 -3.73
C LYS A 128 9.34 10.48 -3.86
N VAL A 129 10.32 9.57 -3.96
CA VAL A 129 11.75 9.94 -3.99
C VAL A 129 12.03 10.99 -5.05
N LYS A 130 11.38 10.88 -6.21
CA LYS A 130 11.45 11.88 -7.27
C LYS A 130 11.01 13.27 -6.79
N ALA A 131 9.89 13.36 -6.08
CA ALA A 131 9.37 14.61 -5.53
C ALA A 131 10.24 15.23 -4.42
N THR A 132 11.07 14.45 -3.70
CA THR A 132 11.91 14.99 -2.61
C THR A 132 13.33 15.37 -3.03
N TYR A 133 13.92 14.66 -3.99
CA TYR A 133 15.33 14.87 -4.35
C TYR A 133 15.56 15.59 -5.69
N PHE A 134 14.53 15.75 -6.53
CA PHE A 134 14.67 16.30 -7.88
C PHE A 134 13.84 17.59 -8.13
N THR A 135 13.52 18.32 -7.07
CA THR A 135 12.88 19.65 -7.08
C THR A 135 13.65 20.59 -6.17
#